data_AF-A0A970P4M5-F1
#
_entry.id   AF-A0A970P4M5-F1
#
_cell.length_a   1.000
_cell.length_b   1.000
_cell.length_c   1.000
_cell.angle_alpha   90.00
_cell.angle_beta   90.00
_cell.angle_gamma   90.00
#
_symmetry.space_group_name_H-M   'P 1'
#
loop_
_entity.id
_entity.type
_entity.pdbx_description
1 polymer ?
#
loop_
_entity_poly.entity_id
_entity_poly.type
_entity_poly.pdbx_seq_one_letter_code
_entity_poly.pdbx_strand_id
1 'polypeptide(L)'
;MKKFYLSLLFLIFIIKANSQEELTKTGWNFGALPSVAFDTDLGFQYGALINLYNYGDGSRYPSYNHSLYFEVSRFTKGSGINRFYYDSDRLIRGLQTSVDISYLSDIA
;
A
#
# COMPACT_ATOMS: atom_id res chain seq x y z
N MET A 1 -22.99 43.26 7.14
CA MET A 1 -22.52 43.03 5.75
C MET A 1 -21.13 42.37 5.66
N LYS A 2 -20.09 42.81 6.40
CA LYS A 2 -18.76 42.17 6.37
C LYS A 2 -18.74 40.66 6.69
N LYS A 3 -19.58 40.20 7.62
CA LYS A 3 -19.70 38.78 8.00
C LYS A 3 -20.26 37.89 6.86
N PHE A 4 -21.03 38.47 5.94
CA PHE A 4 -21.59 37.76 4.79
C PHE A 4 -20.51 37.45 3.74
N TYR A 5 -19.61 38.40 3.50
CA TYR A 5 -18.45 38.19 2.61
C TYR A 5 -17.49 37.12 3.15
N LEU A 6 -17.33 37.03 4.48
CA LEU A 6 -16.49 36.00 5.10
C LEU A 6 -17.10 34.59 4.93
N SER A 7 -18.42 34.47 5.08
CA SER A 7 -19.15 33.22 4.83
C SER A 7 -19.06 32.79 3.36
N LEU A 8 -19.16 33.74 2.43
CA LEU A 8 -19.04 33.48 0.99
C LEU A 8 -17.63 33.03 0.60
N LEU A 9 -16.59 33.62 1.22
CA LEU A 9 -15.20 33.22 1.01
C LEU A 9 -14.93 31.79 1.51
N PHE A 10 -15.52 31.42 2.64
CA PHE A 10 -15.42 30.06 3.21
C PHE A 10 -16.10 29.02 2.30
N LEU A 11 -17.25 29.36 1.72
CA LEU A 11 -17.97 28.49 0.79
C LEU A 11 -17.16 28.23 -0.51
N ILE A 12 -16.48 29.26 -1.04
CA ILE A 12 -15.61 29.13 -2.22
C ILE A 12 -14.40 28.21 -1.91
N PHE A 13 -13.89 28.22 -0.68
CA PHE A 13 -12.80 27.34 -0.26
C PHE A 13 -13.23 25.87 -0.20
N ILE A 14 -14.44 25.59 0.27
CA ILE A 14 -15.02 24.23 0.30
C ILE A 14 -15.22 23.69 -1.12
N ILE A 15 -15.64 24.52 -2.08
CA ILE A 15 -15.86 24.09 -3.47
C ILE A 15 -14.54 23.70 -4.15
N LYS A 16 -13.43 24.40 -3.86
CA LYS A 16 -12.11 24.06 -4.42
C LYS A 16 -11.50 22.77 -3.85
N ALA A 17 -11.90 22.33 -2.66
CA ALA A 17 -11.37 21.11 -2.06
C ALA A 17 -11.79 19.83 -2.81
N ASN A 18 -12.88 19.87 -3.58
CA ASN A 18 -13.44 18.71 -4.27
C ASN A 18 -13.01 18.58 -5.75
N SER A 19 -12.15 19.47 -6.28
CA SER A 19 -11.71 19.41 -7.68
C SER A 19 -10.35 18.71 -7.87
N GLN A 20 -10.05 17.69 -7.06
CA GLN A 20 -8.88 16.85 -7.35
C GLN A 20 -9.21 16.04 -8.61
N GLU A 21 -8.44 16.27 -9.67
CA GLU A 21 -8.47 15.38 -10.84
C GLU A 21 -8.21 13.95 -10.35
N GLU A 22 -9.12 13.04 -10.69
CA GLU A 22 -9.01 11.65 -10.29
C GLU A 22 -7.83 11.03 -11.04
N LEU A 23 -6.65 11.03 -10.40
CA LEU A 23 -5.43 10.48 -10.95
C LEU A 23 -5.60 8.95 -11.07
N THR A 24 -6.02 8.52 -12.26
CA THR A 24 -6.13 7.11 -12.61
C THR A 24 -4.73 6.54 -12.77
N LYS A 25 -4.36 5.60 -11.90
CA LYS A 25 -3.08 4.91 -12.01
C LYS A 25 -3.17 3.86 -13.12
N THR A 26 -2.22 3.88 -14.03
CA THR A 26 -2.07 2.91 -15.12
C THR A 26 -0.75 2.16 -14.99
N GLY A 27 -0.66 0.98 -15.62
CA GLY A 27 0.55 0.18 -15.68
C GLY A 27 1.05 -0.29 -14.31
N TRP A 28 2.37 -0.40 -14.20
CA TRP A 28 3.05 -0.79 -12.95
C TRP A 28 3.22 0.41 -12.02
N ASN A 29 2.82 0.23 -10.78
CA ASN A 29 3.04 1.15 -9.68
C ASN A 29 3.69 0.38 -8.53
N PHE A 30 4.47 1.06 -7.70
CA PHE A 30 5.10 0.43 -6.55
C PHE A 30 5.08 1.37 -5.34
N GLY A 31 4.93 0.78 -4.16
CA GLY A 31 5.15 1.42 -2.88
C GLY A 31 6.22 0.63 -2.13
N ALA A 32 7.24 1.32 -1.62
CA ALA A 32 8.26 0.72 -0.80
C ALA A 32 8.31 1.45 0.54
N LEU A 33 8.42 0.69 1.63
CA LEU A 33 8.52 1.23 2.98
C LEU A 33 9.66 0.55 3.73
N PRO A 34 10.48 1.30 4.48
CA PRO A 34 11.37 0.67 5.44
C PRO A 34 10.55 0.03 6.56
N SER A 35 11.01 -1.13 7.04
CA SER A 35 10.45 -1.79 8.21
C SER A 35 11.37 -1.53 9.39
N VAL A 36 10.95 -0.60 10.25
CA VAL A 36 11.70 -0.16 11.42
C VAL A 36 10.76 -0.13 12.62
N ALA A 37 11.10 -0.86 13.66
CA ALA A 37 10.35 -0.93 14.90
C ALA A 37 11.29 -1.28 16.06
N PHE A 38 10.80 -1.18 17.28
CA PHE A 38 11.50 -1.70 18.45
C PHE A 38 10.50 -2.44 19.33
N ASP A 39 10.92 -3.64 19.74
CA ASP A 39 10.20 -4.49 20.66
C ASP A 39 11.17 -4.86 21.81
N THR A 40 10.72 -4.83 23.06
CA THR A 40 11.59 -5.11 24.20
C THR A 40 12.06 -6.57 24.22
N ASP A 41 11.22 -7.49 23.77
CA ASP A 41 11.46 -8.93 23.80
C ASP A 41 12.23 -9.38 22.55
N LEU A 42 12.02 -8.76 21.39
CA LEU A 42 12.67 -9.10 20.11
C LEU A 42 13.83 -8.16 19.72
N GLY A 43 13.89 -6.97 20.29
CA GLY A 43 14.90 -5.94 20.00
C GLY A 43 14.51 -5.01 18.84
N PHE A 44 15.52 -4.45 18.18
CA PHE A 44 15.31 -3.50 17.08
C PHE A 44 15.00 -4.24 15.78
N GLN A 45 13.95 -3.84 15.06
CA GLN A 45 13.61 -4.34 13.74
C GLN A 45 14.24 -3.47 12.66
N TYR A 46 14.83 -4.13 11.67
CA TYR A 46 15.34 -3.51 10.46
C TYR A 46 14.93 -4.35 9.24
N GLY A 47 14.59 -3.69 8.15
CA GLY A 47 14.15 -4.35 6.93
C GLY A 47 13.44 -3.40 5.99
N ALA A 48 12.79 -3.98 4.99
CA ALA A 48 11.93 -3.25 4.08
C ALA A 48 10.83 -4.15 3.52
N LEU A 49 9.76 -3.51 3.06
CA LEU A 49 8.71 -4.13 2.28
C LEU A 49 8.47 -3.34 1.00
N ILE A 50 8.06 -4.05 -0.04
CA ILE A 50 7.71 -3.50 -1.35
C ILE A 50 6.40 -4.12 -1.78
N ASN A 51 5.50 -3.28 -2.29
CA ASN A 51 4.23 -3.67 -2.86
C ASN A 51 4.15 -3.14 -4.29
N LEU A 52 4.06 -4.04 -5.27
CA LEU A 52 3.93 -3.75 -6.68
C LEU A 52 2.51 -4.02 -7.13
N TYR A 53 1.89 -3.04 -7.75
CA TYR A 53 0.56 -3.14 -8.33
C TYR A 53 0.63 -2.95 -9.83
N ASN A 54 -0.10 -3.76 -10.59
CA ASN A 54 -0.33 -3.54 -12.01
C ASN A 54 -1.80 -3.17 -12.22
N TYR A 55 -2.08 -1.95 -12.66
CA TYR A 55 -3.41 -1.44 -12.94
C TYR A 55 -3.83 -1.61 -14.41
N GLY A 56 -2.98 -2.17 -15.27
CA GLY A 56 -3.24 -2.33 -16.71
C GLY A 56 -3.42 -0.98 -17.41
N ASP A 57 -4.53 -0.81 -18.12
CA ASP A 57 -4.90 0.44 -18.80
C ASP A 57 -5.57 1.47 -17.87
N GLY A 58 -5.72 1.14 -16.57
CA GLY A 58 -6.39 2.01 -15.58
C GLY A 58 -7.92 2.05 -15.68
N SER A 59 -8.52 1.32 -16.64
CA SER A 59 -9.98 1.28 -16.84
C SER A 59 -10.77 0.81 -15.62
N ARG A 60 -10.10 0.08 -14.72
CA ARG A 60 -10.68 -0.49 -13.50
C ARG A 60 -10.20 0.16 -12.22
N TYR A 61 -9.42 1.24 -12.31
CA TYR A 61 -8.93 1.94 -11.13
C TYR A 61 -10.11 2.25 -10.18
N PRO A 62 -10.01 1.96 -8.87
CA PRO A 62 -8.81 1.62 -8.09
C PRO A 62 -8.45 0.11 -8.03
N SER A 63 -9.18 -0.76 -8.74
CA SER A 63 -8.87 -2.19 -8.78
C SER A 63 -7.58 -2.46 -9.57
N TYR A 64 -6.69 -3.27 -9.01
CA TYR A 64 -5.49 -3.75 -9.69
C TYR A 64 -5.78 -5.07 -10.42
N ASN A 65 -4.98 -5.37 -11.43
CA ASN A 65 -4.96 -6.66 -12.12
C ASN A 65 -4.02 -7.65 -11.41
N HIS A 66 -2.88 -7.16 -10.90
CA HIS A 66 -1.92 -7.97 -10.15
C HIS A 66 -1.39 -7.17 -8.96
N SER A 67 -1.28 -7.81 -7.81
CA SER A 67 -0.57 -7.31 -6.62
C SER A 67 0.53 -8.29 -6.24
N LEU A 68 1.73 -7.78 -6.04
CA LEU A 68 2.88 -8.54 -5.54
C LEU A 68 3.44 -7.82 -4.33
N TYR A 69 3.58 -8.53 -3.22
CA TYR A 69 4.14 -8.04 -1.99
C TYR A 69 5.39 -8.84 -1.64
N PHE A 70 6.44 -8.13 -1.26
CA PHE A 70 7.71 -8.69 -0.82
C PHE A 70 8.09 -8.02 0.49
N GLU A 71 8.48 -8.81 1.48
CA GLU A 71 9.01 -8.32 2.74
C GLU A 71 10.24 -9.11 3.15
N VAL A 72 11.27 -8.37 3.57
CA VAL A 72 12.42 -8.92 4.28
C VAL A 72 12.68 -8.02 5.48
N SER A 73 12.41 -8.53 6.67
CA SER A 73 12.66 -7.82 7.93
C SER A 73 13.21 -8.75 9.00
N ARG A 74 14.03 -8.20 9.90
CA ARG A 74 14.74 -8.94 10.94
C ARG A 74 14.79 -8.12 12.22
N PHE A 75 14.59 -8.79 13.35
CA PHE A 75 14.83 -8.26 14.67
C PHE A 75 16.25 -8.59 15.15
N THR A 76 16.86 -7.71 15.94
CA THR A 76 18.25 -7.90 16.42
C THR A 76 18.43 -9.14 17.28
N LYS A 77 17.39 -9.62 17.97
CA LYS A 77 17.46 -10.87 18.72
C LYS A 77 17.16 -12.12 17.88
N GLY A 78 16.99 -11.95 16.56
CA GLY A 78 17.08 -13.00 15.53
C GLY A 78 15.75 -13.48 14.92
N SER A 79 14.61 -13.09 15.48
CA SER A 79 13.30 -13.24 14.82
C SER A 79 13.29 -12.49 13.47
N GLY A 80 12.55 -12.97 12.47
CA GLY A 80 12.50 -12.32 11.16
C GLY A 80 11.40 -12.82 10.24
N ILE A 81 11.09 -11.99 9.26
CA ILE A 81 10.03 -12.19 8.28
C ILE A 81 10.65 -12.16 6.89
N ASN A 82 10.43 -13.23 6.12
CA ASN A 82 10.69 -13.24 4.68
C ASN A 82 9.39 -13.68 4.02
N ARG A 83 8.69 -12.76 3.36
CA ARG A 83 7.36 -13.03 2.80
C ARG A 83 7.29 -12.61 1.35
N PHE A 84 6.71 -13.48 0.54
CA PHE A 84 6.26 -13.20 -0.80
C PHE A 84 4.76 -13.48 -0.86
N TYR A 85 4.00 -12.51 -1.32
CA TYR A 85 2.56 -12.65 -1.49
C TYR A 85 2.17 -12.15 -2.89
N TYR A 86 1.31 -12.90 -3.56
CA TYR A 86 0.78 -12.59 -4.88
C TYR A 86 -0.74 -12.68 -4.84
N ASP A 87 -1.41 -11.73 -5.48
CA ASP A 87 -2.86 -11.73 -5.62
C ASP A 87 -3.29 -11.18 -6.99
N SER A 88 -4.25 -11.86 -7.63
CA SER A 88 -4.77 -11.46 -8.94
C SER A 88 -6.09 -12.12 -9.30
N ASP A 89 -7.01 -11.32 -9.86
CA ASP A 89 -8.22 -11.79 -10.55
C ASP A 89 -8.03 -12.00 -12.07
N ARG A 90 -6.82 -11.74 -12.58
CA ARG A 90 -6.46 -11.81 -14.01
C ARG A 90 -5.59 -12.99 -14.38
N LEU A 91 -5.01 -13.71 -13.41
CA LEU A 91 -4.18 -14.87 -13.72
C LEU A 91 -5.00 -15.99 -14.35
N ILE A 92 -6.16 -16.33 -13.77
CA ILE A 92 -7.10 -17.33 -14.28
C ILE A 92 -8.48 -16.69 -14.39
N ARG A 93 -9.05 -16.68 -15.60
CA ARG A 93 -10.33 -16.01 -15.86
C ARG A 93 -11.43 -16.60 -14.98
N GLY A 94 -12.10 -15.74 -14.22
CA GLY A 94 -13.21 -16.10 -13.35
C GLY A 94 -12.80 -16.62 -11.97
N LEU A 95 -11.50 -16.61 -11.63
CA LEU A 95 -11.00 -17.01 -10.32
C LEU A 95 -10.09 -15.93 -9.73
N GLN A 96 -10.28 -15.66 -8.44
CA GLN A 96 -9.29 -14.95 -7.64
C GLN A 96 -8.16 -15.92 -7.31
N THR A 97 -6.94 -15.59 -7.69
CA THR A 97 -5.75 -16.40 -7.38
C THR A 97 -4.87 -15.65 -6.39
N SER A 98 -4.62 -16.26 -5.23
CA SER A 98 -3.75 -15.72 -4.20
C SER A 98 -2.72 -16.78 -3.80
N VAL A 99 -1.47 -16.37 -3.62
CA VAL A 99 -0.35 -17.23 -3.20
C VAL A 99 0.41 -16.51 -2.10
N ASP A 100 0.64 -17.18 -0.98
CA ASP A 100 1.44 -16.66 0.14
C ASP A 100 2.55 -17.66 0.49
N ILE A 101 3.78 -17.18 0.43
CA ILE A 101 4.97 -17.92 0.82
C ILE A 101 5.66 -17.09 1.90
N SER A 102 5.67 -17.62 3.12
CA SER A 102 6.22 -16.94 4.28
C SER A 102 7.21 -17.85 5.01
N TYR A 103 8.42 -17.35 5.24
CA TYR A 103 9.41 -17.92 6.13
C TYR A 103 9.58 -16.99 7.34
N LEU A 104 8.99 -17.40 8.46
CA LEU A 104 9.05 -16.73 9.74
C LEU A 104 10.12 -17.42 10.58
N SER A 105 11.27 -16.76 10.75
CA SER A 105 12.27 -17.22 11.70
C SER A 105 11.85 -16.77 13.08
N ASP A 106 11.71 -17.70 14.02
CA ASP A 106 11.55 -17.37 15.42
C ASP A 106 12.67 -18.02 16.22
N ILE A 107 13.05 -17.38 17.32
CA ILE A 107 13.95 -17.98 18.31
C ILE A 107 13.08 -18.31 19.51
N ALA A 108 12.80 -19.60 19.65
CA ALA A 108 12.16 -20.18 20.82
C ALA A 108 13.04 -20.01 22.06
#